data_AF-A0A763XII5-F1
#
_entry.id   AF-A0A763XII5-F1
#
_cell.length_a   1.000
_cell.length_b   1.000
_cell.length_c   1.000
_cell.angle_alpha   90.00
_cell.angle_beta   90.00
_cell.angle_gamma   90.00
#
_symmetry.space_group_name_H-M   'P 1'
#
loop_
_entity.id
_entity.type
_entity.pdbx_description
1 polymer ?
#
loop_
_entity_poly.entity_id
_entity_poly.type
_entity_poly.pdbx_seq_one_letter_code
_entity_poly.pdbx_strand_id
1 'polypeptide(L)'
;MHNLSERYIEALKQLPQYYCCYNLATDRNLTHVMSGARVFPVNEDESILEIQYLSGHKVRVYAEVFLDFAIKEAVEFFQVQKAGPSNFFLKKVTTAQQFISIREHLIVKWKLKCVD
;
A
#
# COMPACT_ATOMS: atom_id res chain seq x y z
N MET A 1 -10.41 -15.67 10.20
CA MET A 1 -9.35 -14.80 10.73
C MET A 1 -8.33 -14.66 9.61
N HIS A 2 -8.08 -13.45 9.10
CA HIS A 2 -7.17 -13.25 7.97
C HIS A 2 -5.73 -13.54 8.40
N ASN A 3 -4.97 -14.24 7.55
CA ASN A 3 -3.54 -14.47 7.78
C ASN A 3 -2.76 -13.15 7.63
N LEU A 4 -1.49 -13.07 8.07
CA LEU A 4 -0.74 -11.81 8.02
C LEU A 4 -0.61 -11.22 6.60
N SER A 5 -0.41 -12.03 5.57
CA SER A 5 -0.29 -11.54 4.19
C SER A 5 -1.61 -10.94 3.68
N GLU A 6 -2.76 -11.53 4.02
CA GLU A 6 -4.08 -10.94 3.77
C GLU A 6 -4.27 -9.61 4.53
N ARG A 7 -3.73 -9.47 5.74
CA ARG A 7 -3.79 -8.20 6.48
C ARG A 7 -2.93 -7.10 5.86
N TYR A 8 -1.79 -7.45 5.26
CA TYR A 8 -1.02 -6.52 4.44
C TYR A 8 -1.80 -6.09 3.18
N ILE A 9 -2.52 -7.02 2.54
CA ILE A 9 -3.43 -6.68 1.43
C ILE A 9 -4.52 -5.71 1.89
N GLU A 10 -5.13 -5.92 3.05
CA GLU A 10 -6.11 -4.97 3.61
C GLU A 10 -5.51 -3.58 3.93
N ALA A 11 -4.25 -3.53 4.37
CA ALA A 11 -3.55 -2.26 4.57
C ALA A 11 -3.29 -1.53 3.25
N LEU A 12 -2.78 -2.24 2.24
CA LEU A 12 -2.47 -1.69 0.92
C LEU A 12 -3.73 -1.15 0.20
N LYS A 13 -4.91 -1.79 0.40
CA LYS A 13 -6.20 -1.30 -0.14
C LYS A 13 -6.53 0.13 0.24
N GLN A 14 -6.01 0.63 1.36
CA GLN A 14 -6.29 1.97 1.84
C GLN A 14 -5.45 3.05 1.13
N LEU A 15 -4.47 2.64 0.33
CA LEU A 15 -3.57 3.55 -0.38
C LEU A 15 -4.14 3.96 -1.75
N PRO A 16 -3.93 5.20 -2.18
CA PRO A 16 -4.55 5.77 -3.38
C PRO A 16 -4.23 5.01 -4.67
N GLN A 17 -3.02 4.44 -4.80
CA GLN A 17 -2.62 3.69 -5.99
C GLN A 17 -3.32 2.33 -6.14
N TYR A 18 -4.07 1.88 -5.13
CA TYR A 18 -4.87 0.64 -5.16
C TYR A 18 -6.37 0.88 -5.02
N TYR A 19 -6.79 2.05 -4.52
CA TYR A 19 -8.18 2.36 -4.15
C TYR A 19 -9.19 2.16 -5.29
N CYS A 20 -8.86 2.58 -6.51
CA CYS A 20 -9.79 2.56 -7.65
C CYS A 20 -9.82 1.21 -8.40
N CYS A 21 -8.88 0.32 -8.13
CA CYS A 21 -8.65 -0.89 -8.92
C CYS A 21 -8.86 -2.18 -8.11
N TYR A 22 -9.51 -2.07 -6.95
CA TYR A 22 -9.92 -3.21 -6.14
C TYR A 22 -11.37 -3.59 -6.45
N ASN A 23 -11.58 -4.78 -7.02
CA ASN A 23 -12.92 -5.31 -7.26
C ASN A 23 -13.36 -6.22 -6.11
N LEU A 24 -14.30 -5.72 -5.30
CA LEU A 24 -14.92 -6.42 -4.17
C LEU A 24 -15.55 -7.77 -4.53
N ALA A 25 -15.95 -7.99 -5.78
CA ALA A 25 -16.73 -9.15 -6.19
C ALA A 25 -15.88 -10.36 -6.61
N THR A 26 -14.61 -10.18 -6.99
CA THR A 26 -13.84 -11.25 -7.66
C THR A 26 -12.37 -11.35 -7.28
N ASP A 27 -11.73 -10.28 -6.80
CA ASP A 27 -10.27 -10.29 -6.65
C ASP A 27 -9.83 -10.13 -5.19
N ARG A 28 -9.23 -11.21 -4.65
CA ARG A 28 -8.40 -11.13 -3.44
C ARG A 28 -7.05 -10.43 -3.68
N ASN A 29 -6.84 -9.88 -4.86
CA ASN A 29 -5.62 -9.19 -5.26
C ASN A 29 -5.87 -7.69 -5.47
N LEU A 30 -4.78 -6.93 -5.45
CA LEU A 30 -4.79 -5.49 -5.70
C LEU A 30 -4.11 -5.21 -7.01
N THR A 31 -4.73 -4.39 -7.87
CA THR A 31 -4.06 -3.90 -9.07
C THR A 31 -3.55 -2.49 -8.83
N HIS A 32 -2.27 -2.27 -9.05
CA HIS A 32 -1.66 -0.96 -8.98
C HIS A 32 -2.09 -0.11 -10.18
N VAL A 33 -2.64 1.09 -9.94
CA VAL A 33 -3.27 1.91 -10.99
C VAL A 33 -2.33 2.30 -12.13
N MET A 34 -1.07 2.65 -11.82
CA MET A 34 -0.11 3.08 -12.86
C MET A 34 0.62 1.94 -13.57
N SER A 35 1.07 0.91 -12.84
CA SER A 35 1.88 -0.16 -13.41
C SER A 35 1.07 -1.36 -13.90
N GLY A 36 -0.20 -1.49 -13.50
CA GLY A 36 -1.01 -2.68 -13.71
C GLY A 36 -0.50 -3.92 -12.96
N ALA A 37 0.50 -3.77 -12.07
CA ALA A 37 1.02 -4.87 -11.28
C ALA A 37 -0.02 -5.34 -10.26
N ARG A 38 -0.18 -6.65 -10.14
CA ARG A 38 -1.13 -7.28 -9.22
C ARG A 38 -0.42 -7.80 -7.99
N VAL A 39 -0.97 -7.53 -6.81
CA VAL A 39 -0.44 -7.92 -5.51
C VAL A 39 -1.33 -8.98 -4.90
N PHE A 40 -0.76 -10.14 -4.56
CA PHE A 40 -1.46 -11.30 -4.02
C PHE A 40 -0.94 -11.64 -2.62
N PRO A 41 -1.83 -12.08 -1.71
CA PRO A 41 -1.40 -12.69 -0.46
C PRO A 41 -0.80 -14.07 -0.74
N VAL A 42 0.20 -14.46 0.06
CA VAL A 42 0.79 -15.81 0.05
C VAL A 42 0.41 -16.53 1.33
N ASN A 43 -0.16 -17.73 1.22
CA ASN A 43 -0.63 -18.51 2.38
C ASN A 43 0.48 -19.29 3.08
N GLU A 44 1.52 -19.66 2.35
CA GLU A 44 2.63 -20.50 2.84
C GLU A 44 3.60 -19.71 3.72
N ASP A 45 3.85 -18.44 3.36
CA ASP A 45 4.66 -17.50 4.11
C ASP A 45 3.91 -16.19 4.30
N GLU A 46 3.37 -16.06 5.50
CA GLU A 46 2.57 -14.94 5.97
C GLU A 46 3.29 -13.58 5.93
N SER A 47 4.62 -13.57 5.81
CA SER A 47 5.44 -12.34 5.71
C SER A 47 5.73 -11.93 4.26
N ILE A 48 5.23 -12.68 3.28
CA ILE A 48 5.52 -12.48 1.85
C ILE A 48 4.25 -12.10 1.08
N LEU A 49 4.44 -11.24 0.09
CA LEU A 49 3.47 -10.98 -0.98
C LEU A 49 4.03 -11.45 -2.31
N GLU A 50 3.15 -11.85 -3.22
CA GLU A 50 3.49 -12.10 -4.61
C GLU A 50 3.05 -10.92 -5.47
N ILE A 51 3.96 -10.40 -6.29
CA ILE A 51 3.69 -9.35 -7.26
C ILE A 51 3.73 -9.97 -8.66
N GLN A 52 2.65 -9.83 -9.42
CA GLN A 52 2.58 -10.24 -10.80
C GLN A 52 2.54 -9.01 -11.71
N TYR A 53 3.52 -8.90 -12.61
CA TYR A 53 3.57 -7.86 -13.63
C TYR A 53 2.66 -8.20 -14.82
N LEU A 54 2.37 -7.22 -15.68
CA LEU A 54 1.55 -7.38 -16.88
C LEU A 54 2.09 -8.44 -17.86
N SER A 55 3.41 -8.67 -17.87
CA SER A 55 4.05 -9.74 -18.66
C SER A 55 3.74 -11.16 -18.15
N GLY A 56 3.10 -11.27 -16.99
CA GLY A 56 2.85 -12.54 -16.28
C GLY A 56 3.98 -12.94 -15.33
N HIS A 57 5.13 -12.25 -15.35
CA HIS A 57 6.25 -12.50 -14.45
C HIS A 57 5.85 -12.25 -12.99
N LYS A 58 6.29 -13.14 -12.11
CA LYS A 58 5.97 -13.11 -10.68
C LYS A 58 7.24 -12.96 -9.85
N VAL A 59 7.17 -12.12 -8.81
CA VAL A 59 8.23 -11.96 -7.81
C VAL A 59 7.64 -12.03 -6.42
N ARG A 60 8.42 -12.54 -5.46
CA ARG A 60 8.06 -12.59 -4.04
C ARG A 60 8.80 -11.49 -3.30
N VAL A 61 8.09 -10.77 -2.45
CA VAL A 61 8.62 -9.61 -1.71
C VAL A 61 8.24 -9.71 -0.25
N TYR A 62 9.07 -9.15 0.63
CA TYR A 62 8.69 -8.96 2.03
C TYR A 62 7.56 -7.94 2.13
N ALA A 63 6.46 -8.36 2.74
CA ALA A 63 5.22 -7.60 2.81
C ALA A 63 5.41 -6.25 3.51
N GLU A 64 6.21 -6.22 4.59
CA GLU A 64 6.51 -4.99 5.33
C GLU A 64 7.29 -3.98 4.49
N VAL A 65 8.39 -4.41 3.88
CA VAL A 65 9.23 -3.54 3.05
C VAL A 65 8.41 -3.01 1.88
N PHE A 66 7.60 -3.86 1.26
CA PHE A 66 6.69 -3.45 0.19
C PHE A 66 5.65 -2.42 0.65
N LEU A 67 5.08 -2.60 1.85
CA LEU A 67 4.15 -1.62 2.43
C LEU A 67 4.82 -0.25 2.62
N ASP A 68 6.06 -0.21 3.11
CA ASP A 68 6.80 1.04 3.28
C ASP A 68 7.01 1.75 1.93
N PHE A 69 7.40 1.02 0.88
CA PHE A 69 7.49 1.62 -0.45
C PHE A 69 6.15 2.14 -0.97
N ALA A 70 5.07 1.39 -0.78
CA ALA A 70 3.73 1.79 -1.20
C ALA A 70 3.23 3.03 -0.43
N ILE A 71 3.51 3.14 0.88
CA ILE A 71 3.14 4.33 1.67
C ILE A 71 3.92 5.54 1.17
N LYS A 72 5.23 5.38 0.90
CA LYS A 72 6.04 6.48 0.36
C LYS A 72 5.46 7.00 -0.96
N GLU A 73 5.13 6.10 -1.87
CA GLU A 73 4.48 6.45 -3.14
C GLU A 73 3.14 7.17 -2.91
N ALA A 74 2.31 6.68 -1.98
CA ALA A 74 1.03 7.30 -1.65
C ALA A 74 1.20 8.74 -1.15
N VAL A 75 2.20 9.00 -0.30
CA VAL A 75 2.50 10.34 0.19
C VAL A 75 2.91 11.26 -0.97
N GLU A 76 3.75 10.78 -1.88
CA GLU A 76 4.17 11.52 -3.07
C GLU A 76 2.97 11.84 -3.99
N PHE A 77 2.06 10.88 -4.17
CA PHE A 77 0.82 11.07 -4.93
C PHE A 77 -0.04 12.23 -4.39
N PHE A 78 -0.20 12.32 -3.06
CA PHE A 78 -0.94 13.41 -2.43
C PHE A 78 -0.24 14.78 -2.52
N GLN A 79 1.10 14.81 -2.58
CA GLN A 79 1.84 16.06 -2.70
C GLN A 79 1.68 16.69 -4.08
N VAL A 80 1.71 15.87 -5.14
CA VAL A 80 1.45 16.33 -6.51
C VAL A 80 0.05 16.95 -6.63
N GLN A 81 -0.96 16.35 -6.00
CA GLN A 81 -2.33 16.91 -6.00
C GLN A 81 -2.45 18.24 -5.23
N LYS A 82 -1.68 18.43 -4.16
CA LYS A 82 -1.71 19.66 -3.35
C LYS A 82 -1.01 20.84 -4.01
N ALA A 83 -0.11 20.61 -4.96
CA ALA A 83 0.66 21.66 -5.66
C ALA A 83 -0.16 22.50 -6.66
N GLY A 84 -1.48 22.30 -6.76
CA GLY A 84 -2.38 23.17 -7.51
C GLY A 84 -2.43 24.61 -6.96
N PRO A 85 -2.85 25.60 -7.77
CA PRO A 85 -2.64 27.03 -7.51
C PRO A 85 -3.33 27.62 -6.26
N SER A 86 -4.12 26.83 -5.52
CA SER A 86 -5.02 27.31 -4.46
C SER A 86 -4.67 26.90 -3.03
N ASN A 87 -3.59 26.16 -2.76
CA ASN A 87 -3.35 25.57 -1.42
C ASN A 87 -2.24 26.22 -0.58
N PHE A 88 -2.17 27.55 -0.55
CA PHE A 88 -1.16 28.33 0.19
C PHE A 88 -1.26 28.22 1.74
N PHE A 89 -2.40 27.75 2.29
CA PHE A 89 -2.69 27.81 3.74
C PHE A 89 -2.79 26.46 4.47
N LEU A 90 -2.55 25.32 3.81
CA LEU A 90 -2.59 24.03 4.48
C LEU A 90 -1.28 23.78 5.27
N LYS A 91 -1.43 23.54 6.58
CA LYS A 91 -0.38 23.17 7.54
C LYS A 91 0.67 22.27 6.84
N LYS A 92 1.91 22.75 6.71
CA LYS A 92 3.04 22.03 6.09
C LYS A 92 3.44 20.83 6.97
N VAL A 93 2.65 19.77 6.96
CA VAL A 93 3.10 18.46 7.44
C VAL A 93 4.15 17.97 6.44
N THR A 94 5.34 17.63 6.91
CA THR A 94 6.41 17.16 6.02
C THR A 94 6.08 15.79 5.44
N THR A 95 6.66 15.44 4.29
CA THR A 95 6.55 14.10 3.67
C THR A 95 6.82 12.98 4.69
N ALA A 96 7.87 13.16 5.51
CA ALA A 96 8.26 12.20 6.53
C ALA A 96 7.19 12.04 7.63
N GLN A 97 6.59 13.14 8.09
CA GLN A 97 5.51 13.09 9.09
C GLN A 97 4.26 12.41 8.53
N GLN A 98 3.92 12.65 7.27
CA GLN A 98 2.80 11.97 6.61
C GLN A 98 3.07 10.46 6.48
N PHE A 99 4.28 10.08 6.07
CA PHE A 99 4.71 8.70 5.98
C PHE A 99 4.57 7.97 7.33
N ILE A 100 5.17 8.52 8.39
CA ILE A 100 5.14 7.94 9.74
C ILE A 100 3.70 7.78 10.21
N SER A 101 2.88 8.83 10.07
CA SER A 101 1.49 8.81 10.51
C SER A 101 0.65 7.74 9.79
N ILE A 102 0.81 7.58 8.47
CA ILE A 102 0.11 6.55 7.70
C ILE A 102 0.62 5.16 8.10
N ARG A 103 1.93 4.98 8.22
CA ARG A 103 2.56 3.72 8.59
C ARG A 103 2.07 3.22 9.95
N GLU A 104 2.17 4.06 10.98
CA GLU A 104 1.71 3.73 12.33
C GLU A 104 0.21 3.40 12.35
N HIS A 105 -0.61 4.19 11.66
CA HIS A 105 -2.05 3.95 11.57
C HIS A 105 -2.37 2.58 10.96
N LEU A 106 -1.75 2.24 9.83
CA LEU A 106 -1.99 0.98 9.13
C LEU A 106 -1.49 -0.22 9.93
N ILE A 107 -0.31 -0.13 10.55
CA ILE A 107 0.23 -1.19 11.39
C ILE A 107 -0.71 -1.49 12.56
N VAL A 108 -1.14 -0.47 13.30
CA VAL A 108 -2.04 -0.64 14.44
C VAL A 108 -3.40 -1.17 14.01
N LYS A 109 -4.00 -0.57 12.96
CA LYS A 109 -5.34 -0.93 12.48
C LYS A 109 -5.43 -2.40 12.04
N TRP A 110 -4.39 -2.89 11.36
CA TRP A 110 -4.37 -4.24 10.79
C TRP A 110 -3.52 -5.24 11.59
N LYS A 111 -3.01 -4.82 12.76
CA LYS A 111 -2.16 -5.64 13.66
C LYS A 111 -0.95 -6.23 12.91
N LEU A 112 -0.32 -5.45 12.04
CA LEU A 112 0.83 -5.90 11.24
C LEU A 112 2.05 -6.12 12.15
N LYS A 113 3.06 -6.87 11.68
CA LYS A 113 4.32 -6.96 12.41
C LYS A 113 4.97 -5.56 12.43
N CYS A 114 5.29 -5.06 13.62
CA CYS A 114 6.26 -3.99 13.79
C CYS A 114 7.65 -4.63 13.84
N VAL A 115 8.62 -4.04 13.15
CA VAL A 115 10.04 -4.17 13.52
C VAL A 115 10.31 -3.17 14.63
N ASP A 116 10.76 -3.68 15.77
CA ASP A 116 11.34 -2.88 16.87
C ASP A 116 12.70 -2.30 16.46
#